data_AF-D5GUY3-F1
#
_entry.id   AF-D5GUY3-F1
#
_cell.length_a   1.000
_cell.length_b   1.000
_cell.length_c   1.000
_cell.angle_alpha   90.00
_cell.angle_beta   90.00
_cell.angle_gamma   90.00
#
_symmetry.space_group_name_H-M   'P 1'
#
loop_
_entity.id
_entity.type
_entity.pdbx_description
1 polymer ?
#
loop_
_entity_poly.entity_id
_entity_poly.type
_entity_poly.pdbx_seq_one_letter_code
_entity_poly.pdbx_strand_id
1 'polypeptide(L)' 'VANALQHGLKVIACIGETLEERESGKTEEVVFRQTKALVPAIGDNWKNVVLAYEPVWAIGTGKTASPQQ' A
#
# COMPACT_ATOMS: atom_id res chain seq x y z
N VAL A 1 -3.65 11.28 -2.87
CA VAL A 1 -2.27 11.37 -3.41
C VAL A 1 -2.08 12.60 -4.27
N ALA A 2 -2.80 12.75 -5.39
CA ALA A 2 -2.65 13.90 -6.30
C ALA A 2 -2.68 15.28 -5.60
N ASN A 3 -3.66 15.53 -4.73
CA ASN A 3 -3.76 16.79 -3.99
C ASN A 3 -2.50 17.07 -3.14
N ALA A 4 -1.96 16.07 -2.45
CA ALA A 4 -0.76 16.24 -1.63
C ALA A 4 0.47 16.57 -2.49
N LEU A 5 0.63 15.89 -3.62
CA LEU A 5 1.73 16.13 -4.57
C LEU A 5 1.64 17.51 -5.22
N GLN A 6 0.43 17.97 -5.57
CA GLN A 6 0.19 19.31 -6.11
C GLN A 6 0.60 20.43 -5.16
N HIS A 7 0.53 20.18 -3.85
CA HIS A 7 0.97 21.12 -2.81
C HIS A 7 2.42 20.89 -2.35
N GLY A 8 3.20 20.09 -3.08
CA GLY A 8 4.62 19.86 -2.80
C GLY A 8 4.91 18.95 -1.61
N LEU A 9 3.91 18.24 -1.08
CA LEU A 9 4.13 17.29 0.00
C LEU A 9 4.75 15.99 -0.51
N LYS A 10 5.58 15.36 0.32
CA LYS A 10 6.01 13.98 0.14
C LYS A 10 4.90 13.04 0.63
N VAL A 11 4.66 11.96 -0.11
CA VAL A 11 3.57 11.02 0.19
C VAL A 11 4.15 9.66 0.59
N ILE A 12 3.66 9.11 1.69
CA ILE A 12 3.79 7.68 2.01
C ILE A 12 2.45 7.06 1.71
N ALA A 13 2.37 6.25 0.66
CA ALA A 13 1.15 5.59 0.24
C ALA A 13 1.13 4.16 0.81
N CYS A 14 0.24 3.94 1.78
CA CYS A 14 0.08 2.64 2.43
C CYS A 14 -0.81 1.72 1.58
N ILE A 15 -0.40 0.47 1.47
CA ILE A 15 -1.12 -0.61 0.78
C ILE A 15 -1.05 -1.86 1.65
N GLY A 16 -2.04 -2.74 1.55
CA GLY A 16 -2.09 -3.95 2.35
C GLY A 16 -3.44 -4.63 2.26
N GLU A 17 -3.42 -5.94 2.39
CA GLU A 17 -4.61 -6.79 2.45
C GLU A 17 -5.09 -7.02 3.89
N THR A 18 -6.37 -7.30 4.03
CA THR A 18 -6.98 -7.78 5.28
C THR A 18 -6.66 -9.25 5.55
N LEU A 19 -6.95 -9.72 6.77
CA LEU A 19 -6.74 -11.13 7.12
C LEU A 19 -7.58 -12.06 6.24
N GLU A 20 -8.83 -11.70 6.00
CA GLU A 20 -9.75 -12.48 5.16
C GLU A 20 -9.25 -12.56 3.71
N GLU A 21 -8.79 -11.45 3.14
CA GLU A 21 -8.21 -11.43 1.80
C GLU A 21 -6.95 -12.30 1.72
N ARG A 22 -6.09 -12.27 2.74
CA ARG A 22 -4.90 -13.13 2.83
C ARG A 22 -5.27 -14.61 2.93
N GLU A 23 -6.15 -14.98 3.84
CA GLU A 23 -6.60 -16.37 4.05
C GLU A 23 -7.33 -16.91 2.81
N SER A 24 -7.94 -16.01 2.00
CA SER A 24 -8.53 -16.33 0.71
C SER A 24 -7.54 -16.36 -0.46
N GLY A 25 -6.24 -16.15 -0.22
CA GLY A 25 -5.20 -16.15 -1.26
C GLY A 25 -5.24 -14.93 -2.20
N LYS A 26 -5.86 -13.82 -1.79
CA LYS A 26 -6.06 -12.61 -2.60
C LYS A 26 -5.04 -11.51 -2.36
N THR A 27 -3.96 -11.76 -1.62
CA THR A 27 -2.94 -10.75 -1.31
C THR A 27 -2.45 -10.01 -2.55
N GLU A 28 -2.02 -10.74 -3.59
CA GLU A 28 -1.52 -10.13 -4.83
C GLU A 28 -2.59 -9.33 -5.56
N GLU A 29 -3.82 -9.84 -5.64
CA GLU A 29 -4.95 -9.15 -6.29
C GLU A 29 -5.24 -7.80 -5.62
N VAL A 30 -5.28 -7.79 -4.28
CA VAL A 30 -5.58 -6.60 -3.48
C VAL A 30 -4.46 -5.58 -3.61
N VAL A 31 -3.21 -6.01 -3.41
CA VAL A 31 -2.03 -5.15 -3.50
C VAL A 31 -1.87 -4.59 -4.91
N PHE A 32 -2.11 -5.39 -5.95
CA PHE A 32 -2.09 -4.95 -7.35
C PHE A 32 -3.20 -3.92 -7.63
N ARG A 33 -4.43 -4.18 -7.17
CA ARG A 33 -5.56 -3.25 -7.35
C ARG A 33 -5.29 -1.90 -6.68
N GLN A 34 -4.78 -1.91 -5.46
CA GLN A 34 -4.43 -0.70 -4.72
C GLN A 34 -3.30 0.07 -5.40
N THR A 35 -2.20 -0.60 -5.76
CA THR A 35 -1.06 0.05 -6.44
C THR A 35 -1.43 0.60 -7.81
N LYS A 36 -2.20 -0.15 -8.61
CA LYS A 36 -2.70 0.30 -9.91
C LYS A 36 -3.55 1.58 -9.81
N ALA A 37 -4.36 1.71 -8.76
CA ALA A 37 -5.15 2.92 -8.52
C ALA A 37 -4.28 4.15 -8.17
N LEU A 38 -3.07 3.95 -7.65
CA LEU A 38 -2.14 5.03 -7.31
C LEU A 38 -1.41 5.59 -8.54
N VAL A 39 -1.10 4.75 -9.53
CA VAL A 39 -0.33 5.12 -10.73
C VAL A 39 -0.81 6.43 -11.39
N PRO A 40 -2.11 6.60 -11.76
CA PRO A 40 -2.56 7.83 -12.41
C PRO A 40 -2.52 9.04 -11.46
N ALA A 41 -2.65 8.82 -10.15
CA ALA A 41 -2.59 9.91 -9.16
C ALA A 41 -1.16 10.37 -8.84
N ILE A 42 -0.16 9.53 -9.11
CA ILE A 42 1.27 9.84 -8.93
C ILE A 42 1.87 10.45 -10.20
N GLY A 43 1.55 9.90 -11.38
CA GLY A 43 2.15 10.31 -12.65
C GLY A 43 3.68 10.19 -12.59
N ASP A 44 4.39 11.25 -12.95
CA ASP A 44 5.87 11.29 -12.94
C ASP A 44 6.48 11.66 -11.58
N ASN A 45 5.65 11.85 -10.53
CA ASN A 45 6.10 12.34 -9.22
C ASN A 45 6.66 11.24 -8.31
N TRP A 46 7.10 10.10 -8.85
CA TRP A 46 7.59 8.96 -8.07
C TRP A 46 8.73 9.30 -7.11
N LYS A 47 9.56 10.31 -7.43
CA LYS A 47 10.62 10.82 -6.53
C LYS A 47 10.10 11.37 -5.20
N ASN A 48 8.81 11.71 -5.12
CA ASN A 48 8.16 12.27 -3.92
C ASN A 48 7.25 11.25 -3.23
N VAL A 49 7.25 9.99 -3.65
CA VAL A 49 6.36 8.94 -3.13
C VAL A 49 7.17 7.76 -2.61
N VAL A 50 6.81 7.29 -1.42
CA VAL A 50 7.23 5.99 -0.86
C VAL A 50 6.00 5.10 -0.80
N LEU A 51 6.14 3.84 -1.22
CA LEU A 51 5.11 2.81 -0.95
C LEU A 51 5.42 2.11 0.37
N ALA A 52 4.43 2.04 1.25
CA ALA A 52 4.51 1.29 2.49
C ALA A 52 3.56 0.08 2.39
N TYR A 53 4.12 -1.12 2.36
CA TYR A 53 3.33 -2.34 2.49
C TYR A 53 3.06 -2.59 3.98
N GLU A 54 1.81 -2.43 4.38
CA GLU A 54 1.32 -2.57 5.74
C GLU A 54 0.18 -3.61 5.75
N PRO A 55 0.50 -4.92 5.80
CA PRO A 55 -0.51 -5.96 5.89
C PRO A 55 -1.45 -5.70 7.07
N VAL A 56 -2.72 -5.42 6.81
CA VAL A 56 -3.68 -4.95 7.82
C VAL A 56 -3.84 -5.96 8.95
N TRP A 57 -3.75 -7.25 8.61
CA TRP A 57 -3.80 -8.35 9.56
C TRP A 57 -2.64 -8.38 10.57
N ALA A 58 -1.56 -7.64 10.34
CA ALA A 58 -0.39 -7.52 11.22
C ALA A 58 -0.36 -6.20 12.02
N ILE A 59 -1.35 -5.31 11.84
CA ILE A 59 -1.39 -4.01 12.52
C ILE A 59 -2.13 -4.14 13.85
N GLY A 60 -1.41 -4.04 14.98
CA GLY A 60 -2.02 -4.04 16.31
C GLY A 60 -2.67 -5.35 16.74
N THR A 61 -2.50 -6.44 15.97
CA THR A 61 -3.09 -7.77 16.25
C THR A 61 -2.19 -8.69 17.06
N GLY A 62 -0.92 -8.31 17.27
CA GLY A 62 0.11 -9.18 17.84
C GLY A 62 0.60 -10.28 16.89
N LYS A 63 0.02 -10.41 15.69
CA LYS A 63 0.55 -11.21 14.59
C LYS A 63 1.52 -10.34 13.79
N THR A 64 2.70 -10.86 13.47
CA THR A 64 3.72 -10.12 12.71
C THR A 64 4.07 -10.92 11.45
N ALA A 65 4.22 -10.23 10.31
CA ALA A 65 4.75 -10.85 9.11
C ALA A 65 6.21 -11.29 9.35
N SER A 66 6.55 -12.50 8.91
CA SER A 66 7.95 -12.94 8.90
C SER A 66 8.74 -12.13 7.88
N PRO A 67 10.07 -11.96 8.03
CA PRO A 67 10.88 -11.29 7.01
C PRO A 67 10.82 -11.92 5.61
N GLN A 68 10.44 -13.19 5.50
CA GLN A 68 10.25 -13.89 4.22
C GLN A 68 8.92 -13.57 3.53
N GLN A 69 7.99 -12.93 4.25
CA GLN A 69 6.67 -12.51 3.78
C GLN A 69 6.70 -11.02 3.47
#